data_AF-A0A834F2W4-F1
#
_entry.id   AF-A0A834F2W4-F1
#
_cell.length_a   1.000
_cell.length_b   1.000
_cell.length_c   1.000
_cell.angle_alpha   90.00
_cell.angle_beta   90.00
_cell.angle_gamma   90.00
#
_symmetry.space_group_name_H-M   'P 1'
#
loop_
_entity.id
_entity.type
_entity.pdbx_description
1 polymer ?
#
loop_
_entity_poly.entity_id
_entity_poly.type
_entity_poly.pdbx_seq_one_letter_code
_entity_poly.pdbx_strand_id
1 'polypeptide(L)'
;MDKLLVLNLLVLVLCSVGRVKSSAYDKIVSHSRIRARKEGPNVCALQQVMGTNKKYFSTCRNWYKKSICGKPATVLYDCCPGYMRMAGLKGCPAVAPIDHVYGTLGVVKATVTQQYADESKIRENIEGPGSFTLFAPSDDAWKLLSSDERLKLSENGNLEMFNSLMFHTVDGRLLTKDMKNGLVVPSMLENHKLYINHYSNGVVTVNCARIIHGNQVATNGVVHVVDRVIPKVTDTIKDFLEKSEEFFSFTCT
;
A
#
# COMPACT_ATOMS: atom_id res chain seq x y z
N MET A 1 -22.14 -33.91 60.23
CA MET A 1 -20.89 -33.69 59.46
C MET A 1 -21.15 -34.22 58.06
N ASP A 2 -21.25 -33.47 56.97
CA ASP A 2 -21.02 -32.06 56.69
C ASP A 2 -21.92 -31.63 55.53
N LYS A 3 -22.46 -30.41 55.59
CA LYS A 3 -23.22 -29.78 54.51
C LYS A 3 -22.23 -29.32 53.43
N LEU A 4 -22.14 -30.03 52.31
CA LEU A 4 -21.36 -29.55 51.16
C LEU A 4 -22.22 -28.64 50.27
N LEU A 5 -22.03 -27.33 50.45
CA LEU A 5 -22.63 -26.27 49.65
C LEU A 5 -21.96 -26.27 48.26
N VAL A 6 -22.64 -26.81 47.24
CA VAL A 6 -22.14 -26.77 45.85
C VAL A 6 -22.43 -25.39 45.27
N LEU A 7 -21.42 -24.53 45.29
CA LEU A 7 -21.43 -23.21 44.67
C LEU A 7 -21.34 -23.39 43.14
N ASN A 8 -22.47 -23.17 42.44
CA ASN A 8 -22.50 -23.10 40.99
C ASN A 8 -21.73 -21.85 40.52
N LEU A 9 -20.46 -22.03 40.15
CA LEU A 9 -19.65 -20.98 39.54
C LEU A 9 -20.05 -20.86 38.06
N LEU A 10 -20.95 -19.93 37.77
CA LEU A 10 -21.32 -19.56 36.41
C LEU A 10 -20.11 -18.85 35.76
N VAL A 11 -19.30 -19.59 35.01
CA VAL A 11 -18.21 -19.01 34.20
C VAL A 11 -18.83 -18.28 33.03
N LEU A 12 -19.11 -16.99 33.22
CA LEU A 12 -19.38 -16.05 32.13
C LEU A 12 -18.10 -15.88 31.32
N VAL A 13 -17.97 -16.69 30.26
CA VAL A 13 -17.00 -16.42 29.18
C VAL A 13 -17.44 -15.12 28.52
N LEU A 14 -16.91 -14.01 29.01
CA LEU A 14 -16.87 -12.74 28.30
C LEU A 14 -16.04 -12.98 27.05
N CYS A 15 -16.70 -13.41 25.97
CA CYS A 15 -16.20 -13.19 24.62
C CYS A 15 -16.06 -11.67 24.48
N SER A 16 -14.88 -11.17 24.83
CA SER A 16 -14.45 -9.87 24.38
C SER A 16 -14.40 -9.98 22.86
N VAL A 17 -15.50 -9.59 22.20
CA VAL A 17 -15.49 -9.28 20.78
C VAL A 17 -14.49 -8.13 20.68
N GLY A 18 -13.22 -8.49 20.48
CA GLY A 18 -12.15 -7.53 20.32
C GLY A 18 -12.58 -6.60 19.21
N ARG A 19 -12.88 -5.33 19.54
CA ARG A 19 -13.09 -4.30 18.54
C ARG A 19 -11.81 -4.28 17.71
N VAL A 20 -11.83 -4.87 16.53
CA VAL A 20 -10.72 -4.79 15.57
C VAL A 20 -10.48 -3.31 15.36
N LYS A 21 -9.33 -2.80 15.83
CA LYS A 21 -8.99 -1.39 15.74
C LYS A 21 -8.83 -1.04 14.25
N SER A 22 -9.83 -0.37 13.70
CA SER A 22 -9.82 0.13 12.32
C SER A 22 -8.81 1.28 12.20
N SER A 23 -7.93 1.18 11.20
CA SER A 23 -6.90 2.18 10.92
C SER A 23 -7.47 3.47 10.34
N ALA A 24 -6.69 4.56 10.29
CA ALA A 24 -7.17 5.78 9.62
C ALA A 24 -7.42 5.53 8.13
N TYR A 25 -6.60 4.69 7.47
CA TYR A 25 -6.86 4.20 6.12
C TYR A 25 -8.22 3.50 5.98
N ASP A 26 -8.53 2.52 6.84
CA ASP A 26 -9.76 1.73 6.77
C ASP A 26 -11.01 2.60 6.93
N LYS A 27 -10.94 3.61 7.82
CA LYS A 27 -12.02 4.59 8.01
C LYS A 27 -12.32 5.38 6.74
N ILE A 28 -11.28 5.74 5.98
CA ILE A 28 -11.45 6.51 4.74
C ILE A 28 -11.96 5.62 3.60
N VAL A 29 -11.48 4.38 3.50
CA VAL A 29 -12.05 3.42 2.53
C VAL A 29 -13.52 3.16 2.84
N SER A 30 -13.90 3.02 4.11
CA SER A 30 -15.30 2.90 4.53
C SER A 30 -16.12 4.14 4.14
N HIS A 31 -15.61 5.35 4.40
CA HIS A 31 -16.24 6.60 3.96
C HIS A 31 -16.41 6.64 2.43
N SER A 32 -15.39 6.25 1.68
CA SER A 32 -15.40 6.19 0.22
C SER A 32 -16.48 5.23 -0.31
N ARG A 33 -16.65 4.06 0.32
CA ARG A 33 -17.72 3.11 0.00
C ARG A 33 -19.10 3.69 0.25
N ILE A 34 -19.30 4.43 1.34
CA ILE A 34 -20.58 5.10 1.63
C ILE A 34 -20.92 6.12 0.53
N ARG A 35 -19.92 6.86 0.02
CA ARG A 35 -20.12 7.84 -1.06
C ARG A 35 -20.49 7.18 -2.39
N ALA A 36 -19.96 5.99 -2.67
CA ALA A 36 -20.23 5.24 -3.89
C ALA A 36 -21.43 4.28 -3.79
N ARG A 37 -22.21 4.29 -2.71
CA ARG A 37 -23.32 3.32 -2.48
C ARG A 37 -24.34 3.23 -3.64
N LYS A 38 -24.52 4.30 -4.42
CA LYS A 38 -25.45 4.35 -5.56
C LYS A 38 -24.91 3.65 -6.80
N GLU A 39 -23.59 3.54 -6.91
CA GLU A 39 -22.89 2.93 -8.05
C GLU A 39 -22.92 1.40 -8.00
N GLY A 40 -23.17 0.82 -6.81
CA GLY A 40 -23.37 -0.62 -6.62
C GLY A 40 -22.65 -1.15 -5.38
N PRO A 41 -22.75 -2.48 -5.14
CA PRO A 41 -22.04 -3.12 -4.04
C PRO A 41 -20.52 -3.00 -4.21
N ASN A 42 -19.83 -2.79 -3.08
CA ASN A 42 -18.37 -2.73 -2.96
C ASN A 42 -17.65 -1.79 -3.96
N VAL A 43 -18.34 -0.75 -4.42
CA VAL A 43 -17.74 0.36 -5.17
C VAL A 43 -17.23 1.40 -4.16
N CYS A 44 -16.08 1.99 -4.47
CA CYS A 44 -15.44 3.04 -3.71
C CYS A 44 -15.32 4.30 -4.60
N ALA A 45 -15.56 5.46 -4.00
CA ALA A 45 -15.35 6.76 -4.64
C ALA A 45 -13.94 7.29 -4.40
N LEU A 46 -13.24 7.63 -5.47
CA LEU A 46 -11.90 8.21 -5.48
C LEU A 46 -11.98 9.63 -6.02
N GLN A 47 -11.22 10.56 -5.46
CA GLN A 47 -11.04 11.89 -6.05
C GLN A 47 -9.75 11.92 -6.87
N GLN A 48 -9.85 12.25 -8.15
CA GLN A 48 -8.71 12.49 -9.04
C GLN A 48 -8.48 13.99 -9.19
N VAL A 49 -7.25 14.43 -8.98
CA VAL A 49 -6.90 15.85 -9.16
C VAL A 49 -6.80 16.18 -10.65
N MET A 50 -7.53 17.19 -11.10
CA MET A 50 -7.56 17.59 -12.51
C MET A 50 -6.16 17.93 -13.03
N GLY A 51 -5.87 17.44 -14.25
CA GLY A 51 -4.55 17.55 -14.87
C GLY A 51 -3.50 16.59 -14.31
N THR A 52 -3.87 15.63 -13.49
CA THR A 52 -2.96 14.60 -12.96
C THR A 52 -3.63 13.22 -12.92
N ASN A 53 -2.84 12.15 -12.84
CA ASN A 53 -3.35 10.79 -12.61
C ASN A 53 -3.46 10.45 -11.10
N LYS A 54 -3.28 11.43 -10.21
CA LYS A 54 -3.26 11.19 -8.76
C LYS A 54 -4.68 11.00 -8.23
N LYS A 55 -4.96 9.79 -7.77
CA LYS A 55 -6.24 9.36 -7.17
C LYS A 55 -6.10 9.24 -5.66
N TYR A 56 -7.13 9.69 -4.94
CA TYR A 56 -7.17 9.70 -3.48
C TYR A 56 -8.48 9.13 -2.95
N PHE A 57 -8.39 8.27 -1.95
CA PHE A 57 -9.48 8.11 -0.99
C PHE A 57 -9.54 9.37 -0.14
N SER A 58 -10.61 10.15 -0.27
CA SER A 58 -10.70 11.45 0.38
C SER A 58 -11.51 11.44 1.68
N THR A 59 -11.11 12.31 2.59
CA THR A 59 -11.85 12.61 3.81
C THR A 59 -13.16 13.34 3.50
N CYS A 60 -14.11 13.35 4.44
CA CYS A 60 -15.34 14.15 4.33
C CYS A 60 -15.05 15.60 3.95
N ARG A 61 -14.05 16.22 4.59
CA ARG A 61 -13.69 17.62 4.37
C ARG A 61 -13.29 17.89 2.92
N ASN A 62 -12.42 17.05 2.35
CA ASN A 62 -11.94 17.21 0.98
C ASN A 62 -13.03 16.86 -0.05
N TRP A 63 -13.88 15.88 0.28
CA TRP A 63 -15.02 15.52 -0.55
C TRP A 63 -15.94 16.72 -0.84
N TYR A 64 -16.33 17.47 0.20
CA TYR A 64 -17.20 18.64 0.04
C TYR A 64 -16.50 19.83 -0.62
N LYS A 65 -15.20 20.00 -0.39
CA LYS A 65 -14.41 21.05 -1.04
C LYS A 65 -14.22 20.86 -2.54
N LYS A 66 -14.47 19.66 -3.08
CA LYS A 66 -14.30 19.29 -4.51
C LYS A 66 -12.93 19.67 -5.08
N SER A 67 -11.94 19.81 -4.20
CA SER A 67 -10.59 20.26 -4.54
C SER A 67 -9.58 19.61 -3.60
N ILE A 68 -8.39 19.36 -4.11
CA ILE A 68 -7.25 18.82 -3.38
C ILE A 68 -6.07 19.74 -3.70
N CYS A 69 -5.42 20.28 -2.66
CA CYS A 69 -4.32 21.23 -2.80
C CYS A 69 -4.66 22.43 -3.72
N GLY A 70 -5.88 22.97 -3.61
CA GLY A 70 -6.34 24.12 -4.40
C GLY A 70 -6.71 23.82 -5.85
N LYS A 71 -6.45 22.60 -6.35
CA LYS A 71 -6.86 22.17 -7.70
C LYS A 71 -8.21 21.45 -7.66
N PRO A 72 -9.09 21.66 -8.65
CA PRO A 72 -10.36 20.95 -8.72
C PRO A 72 -10.10 19.44 -8.84
N ALA A 73 -10.99 18.64 -8.24
CA ALA A 73 -10.90 17.19 -8.27
C ALA A 73 -12.21 16.57 -8.77
N THR A 74 -12.10 15.65 -9.72
CA THR A 74 -13.23 14.86 -10.23
C THR A 74 -13.41 13.60 -9.40
N VAL A 75 -14.65 13.13 -9.31
CA VAL A 75 -14.97 11.88 -8.63
C VAL A 75 -14.92 10.74 -9.65
N LEU A 76 -14.13 9.72 -9.34
CA LEU A 76 -14.08 8.45 -10.03
C LEU A 76 -14.68 7.35 -9.15
N TYR A 77 -15.19 6.30 -9.78
CA TYR A 77 -15.73 5.14 -9.10
C TYR A 77 -15.00 3.89 -9.54
N ASP A 78 -14.43 3.18 -8.57
CA ASP A 78 -13.71 1.93 -8.82
C ASP A 78 -14.06 0.90 -7.74
N CYS A 79 -13.66 -0.35 -7.94
CA CYS A 79 -13.85 -1.36 -6.91
C CYS A 79 -13.05 -1.02 -5.65
N CYS A 80 -13.67 -1.23 -4.49
CA CYS A 80 -12.94 -1.19 -3.24
C CYS A 80 -11.86 -2.29 -3.21
N PRO A 81 -10.79 -2.13 -2.41
CA PRO A 81 -9.77 -3.16 -2.26
C PRO A 81 -10.38 -4.53 -1.89
N GLY A 82 -9.93 -5.59 -2.55
CA GLY A 82 -10.45 -6.96 -2.41
C GLY A 82 -11.68 -7.32 -3.25
N TYR A 83 -12.20 -6.42 -4.09
CA TYR A 83 -13.39 -6.69 -4.92
C TYR A 83 -13.13 -6.46 -6.40
N MET A 84 -13.91 -7.12 -7.25
CA MET A 84 -13.81 -7.03 -8.71
C MET A 84 -15.19 -6.92 -9.37
N ARG A 85 -15.18 -6.44 -10.61
CA ARG A 85 -16.38 -6.37 -11.46
C ARG A 85 -16.68 -7.74 -12.07
N MET A 86 -17.96 -8.00 -12.32
CA MET A 86 -18.42 -9.16 -13.10
C MET A 86 -19.24 -8.66 -14.29
N ALA A 87 -19.11 -9.33 -15.43
CA ALA A 87 -19.84 -8.96 -16.65
C ALA A 87 -21.36 -9.01 -16.41
N GLY A 88 -22.07 -7.97 -16.88
CA GLY A 88 -23.52 -7.86 -16.74
C GLY A 88 -24.04 -7.47 -15.35
N LEU A 89 -23.16 -7.30 -14.34
CA LEU A 89 -23.57 -6.93 -12.98
C LEU A 89 -23.12 -5.53 -12.59
N LYS A 90 -23.97 -4.83 -11.83
CA LYS A 90 -23.69 -3.47 -11.34
C LYS A 90 -22.70 -3.49 -10.17
N GLY A 91 -21.75 -2.55 -10.18
CA GLY A 91 -20.77 -2.38 -9.11
C GLY A 91 -19.66 -3.43 -9.13
N CYS A 92 -19.25 -3.88 -7.93
CA CYS A 92 -18.20 -4.88 -7.71
C CYS A 92 -18.71 -6.01 -6.80
N PRO A 93 -19.64 -6.85 -7.28
CA PRO A 93 -20.28 -7.88 -6.46
C PRO A 93 -19.35 -9.04 -6.11
N ALA A 94 -18.31 -9.30 -6.91
CA ALA A 94 -17.37 -10.39 -6.66
C ALA A 94 -16.24 -9.97 -5.73
N VAL A 95 -15.84 -10.89 -4.86
CA VAL A 95 -14.57 -10.82 -4.15
C VAL A 95 -13.47 -11.21 -5.13
N ALA A 96 -12.36 -10.47 -5.11
CA ALA A 96 -11.22 -10.80 -5.94
C ALA A 96 -10.62 -12.16 -5.51
N PRO A 97 -10.21 -13.02 -6.46
CA PRO A 97 -9.59 -14.29 -6.10
C PRO A 97 -8.32 -14.03 -5.30
N ILE A 98 -8.10 -14.84 -4.27
CA ILE A 98 -6.86 -14.80 -3.49
C ILE A 98 -5.86 -15.69 -4.22
N ASP A 99 -4.68 -15.14 -4.45
CA ASP A 99 -3.55 -15.85 -5.08
C ASP A 99 -2.28 -15.56 -4.26
N HIS A 100 -1.14 -16.16 -4.60
CA HIS A 100 0.15 -15.75 -4.03
C HIS A 100 0.48 -14.30 -4.40
N VAL A 101 1.50 -13.72 -3.75
CA VAL A 101 1.87 -12.31 -3.91
C VAL A 101 2.12 -11.95 -5.37
N TYR A 102 2.81 -12.81 -6.14
CA TYR A 102 3.00 -12.61 -7.58
C TYR A 102 1.68 -12.57 -8.36
N GLY A 103 0.77 -13.54 -8.20
CA GLY A 103 -0.51 -13.57 -8.91
C GLY A 103 -1.43 -12.40 -8.52
N THR A 104 -1.33 -11.98 -7.27
CA THR A 104 -2.05 -10.80 -6.75
C THR A 104 -1.65 -9.52 -7.46
N LEU A 105 -0.42 -9.40 -8.01
CA LEU A 105 -0.01 -8.24 -8.81
C LEU A 105 -0.92 -8.02 -10.02
N GLY A 106 -1.31 -9.10 -10.71
CA GLY A 106 -2.25 -9.06 -11.83
C GLY A 106 -3.66 -8.63 -11.37
N VAL A 107 -4.13 -9.15 -10.24
CA VAL A 107 -5.42 -8.79 -9.65
C VAL A 107 -5.51 -7.30 -9.33
N VAL A 108 -4.41 -6.71 -8.83
CA VAL A 108 -4.35 -5.27 -8.48
C VAL A 108 -3.94 -4.37 -9.65
N LYS A 109 -3.79 -4.93 -10.86
CA LYS A 109 -3.36 -4.22 -12.08
C LYS A 109 -1.99 -3.53 -11.95
N ALA A 110 -1.06 -4.17 -11.25
CA ALA A 110 0.35 -3.79 -11.24
C ALA A 110 1.12 -4.67 -12.22
N THR A 111 0.72 -4.65 -13.49
CA THR A 111 1.20 -5.59 -14.51
C THR A 111 2.67 -5.35 -14.86
N VAL A 112 3.13 -4.10 -14.83
CA VAL A 112 4.55 -3.76 -15.06
C VAL A 112 5.42 -4.31 -13.93
N THR A 113 4.97 -4.20 -12.68
CA THR A 113 5.67 -4.82 -11.53
C THR A 113 5.67 -6.34 -11.65
N GLN A 114 4.58 -6.95 -12.11
CA GLN A 114 4.51 -8.39 -12.35
C GLN A 114 5.50 -8.85 -13.41
N GLN A 115 5.57 -8.13 -14.54
CA GLN A 115 6.54 -8.40 -15.61
C GLN A 115 7.98 -8.27 -15.11
N TYR A 116 8.31 -7.19 -14.38
CA TYR A 116 9.66 -7.04 -13.82
C TYR A 116 9.99 -8.09 -12.77
N ALA A 117 8.99 -8.63 -12.07
CA ALA A 117 9.21 -9.74 -11.15
C ALA A 117 9.61 -11.03 -11.88
N ASP A 118 9.06 -11.29 -13.07
CA ASP A 118 9.48 -12.40 -13.94
C ASP A 118 10.88 -12.17 -14.49
N GLU A 119 11.14 -10.99 -15.08
CA GLU A 119 12.41 -10.67 -15.74
C GLU A 119 13.62 -10.63 -14.80
N SER A 120 13.40 -10.25 -13.54
CA SER A 120 14.44 -10.18 -12.50
C SER A 120 14.57 -11.46 -11.67
N LYS A 121 13.76 -12.49 -11.95
CA LYS A 121 13.75 -13.79 -11.25
C LYS A 121 13.40 -13.73 -9.75
N ILE A 122 12.79 -12.64 -9.26
CA ILE A 122 12.28 -12.56 -7.88
C ILE A 122 10.96 -13.35 -7.71
N ARG A 123 10.29 -13.72 -8.82
CA ARG A 123 9.03 -14.47 -8.79
C ARG A 123 9.07 -15.65 -7.82
N GLU A 124 10.11 -16.49 -7.89
CA GLU A 124 10.25 -17.67 -7.04
C GLU A 124 10.29 -17.31 -5.54
N ASN A 125 10.90 -16.16 -5.19
CA ASN A 125 10.95 -15.66 -3.81
C ASN A 125 9.56 -15.25 -3.29
N ILE A 126 8.71 -14.67 -4.13
CA ILE A 126 7.39 -14.14 -3.74
C ILE A 126 6.21 -15.08 -4.07
N GLU A 127 6.44 -16.17 -4.81
CA GLU A 127 5.52 -17.31 -4.95
C GLU A 127 5.75 -18.39 -3.90
N GLY A 128 7.00 -18.50 -3.42
CA GLY A 128 7.42 -19.52 -2.47
C GLY A 128 6.74 -19.47 -1.09
N PRO A 129 7.04 -20.46 -0.23
CA PRO A 129 6.53 -20.50 1.12
C PRO A 129 7.08 -19.32 1.93
N GLY A 130 6.22 -18.71 2.73
CA GLY A 130 6.58 -17.54 3.52
C GLY A 130 5.38 -16.63 3.71
N SER A 131 5.62 -15.47 4.31
CA SER A 131 4.62 -14.43 4.45
C SER A 131 5.26 -13.12 4.03
N PHE A 132 4.86 -12.53 2.91
CA PHE A 132 5.51 -11.34 2.38
C PHE A 132 4.59 -10.13 2.39
N THR A 133 5.17 -8.95 2.47
CA THR A 133 4.49 -7.68 2.14
C THR A 133 5.20 -7.04 0.98
N LEU A 134 4.51 -6.93 -0.16
CA LEU A 134 5.04 -6.29 -1.35
C LEU A 134 4.39 -4.92 -1.55
N PHE A 135 5.21 -3.87 -1.52
CA PHE A 135 4.81 -2.53 -1.93
C PHE A 135 4.97 -2.38 -3.43
N ALA A 136 3.99 -2.84 -4.21
CA ALA A 136 4.07 -2.86 -5.67
C ALA A 136 3.89 -1.46 -6.27
N PRO A 137 4.87 -0.91 -7.01
CA PRO A 137 4.63 0.30 -7.78
C PRO A 137 3.53 0.08 -8.82
N SER A 138 2.67 1.08 -9.01
CA SER A 138 1.67 1.05 -10.08
C SER A 138 2.33 1.20 -11.46
N ASP A 139 1.62 0.82 -12.53
CA ASP A 139 2.12 1.04 -13.89
C ASP A 139 2.41 2.52 -14.18
N ASP A 140 1.63 3.43 -13.58
CA ASP A 140 1.89 4.86 -13.68
C ASP A 140 3.12 5.29 -12.88
N ALA A 141 3.45 4.61 -11.77
CA ALA A 141 4.67 4.87 -11.01
C ALA A 141 5.93 4.56 -11.84
N TRP A 142 5.92 3.47 -12.60
CA TRP A 142 7.03 3.10 -13.50
C TRP A 142 7.21 4.10 -14.64
N LYS A 143 6.12 4.68 -15.16
CA LYS A 143 6.17 5.72 -16.21
C LYS A 143 6.76 7.04 -15.72
N LEU A 144 6.74 7.29 -14.40
CA LEU A 144 7.33 8.51 -13.83
C LEU A 144 8.86 8.46 -13.78
N LEU A 145 9.48 7.29 -13.95
CA LEU A 145 10.92 7.18 -14.04
C LEU A 145 11.43 7.73 -15.38
N SER A 146 12.51 8.50 -15.32
CA SER A 146 13.28 8.94 -16.48
C SER A 146 13.80 7.74 -17.29
N SER A 147 14.21 7.98 -18.54
CA SER A 147 14.88 6.96 -19.36
C SER A 147 16.09 6.37 -18.63
N ASP A 148 16.88 7.24 -18.00
CA ASP A 148 18.17 6.87 -17.41
C ASP A 148 17.96 6.06 -16.12
N GLU A 149 16.96 6.41 -15.32
CA GLU A 149 16.57 5.60 -14.15
C GLU A 149 16.07 4.21 -14.57
N ARG A 150 15.30 4.11 -15.65
CA ARG A 150 14.83 2.82 -16.17
C ARG A 150 15.98 1.99 -16.72
N LEU A 151 16.90 2.60 -17.46
CA LEU A 151 18.10 1.93 -17.97
C LEU A 151 18.94 1.36 -16.84
N LYS A 152 19.21 2.15 -15.79
CA LYS A 152 19.94 1.70 -14.60
C LYS A 152 19.31 0.49 -13.91
N LEU A 153 17.98 0.36 -13.95
CA LEU A 153 17.30 -0.80 -13.37
C LEU A 153 17.41 -2.05 -14.26
N SER A 154 17.45 -1.87 -15.58
CA SER A 154 17.64 -2.94 -16.57
C SER A 154 19.11 -3.32 -16.80
N GLU A 155 20.06 -2.57 -16.24
CA GLU A 155 21.49 -2.88 -16.31
C GLU A 155 21.87 -4.15 -15.53
N ASN A 156 23.09 -4.63 -15.76
CA ASN A 156 23.69 -5.76 -15.06
C ASN A 156 22.83 -7.04 -15.05
N GLY A 157 22.11 -7.29 -16.16
CA GLY A 157 21.26 -8.47 -16.29
C GLY A 157 20.07 -8.48 -15.33
N ASN A 158 19.44 -7.32 -15.13
CA ASN A 158 18.30 -7.10 -14.22
C ASN A 158 18.63 -7.25 -12.72
N LEU A 159 19.91 -7.25 -12.32
CA LEU A 159 20.29 -7.31 -10.91
C LEU A 159 19.79 -6.09 -10.12
N GLU A 160 19.86 -4.89 -10.70
CA GLU A 160 19.34 -3.69 -10.04
C GLU A 160 17.82 -3.71 -9.95
N MET A 161 17.12 -4.28 -10.94
CA MET A 161 15.67 -4.53 -10.85
C MET A 161 15.36 -5.51 -9.72
N PHE A 162 16.09 -6.62 -9.61
CA PHE A 162 15.94 -7.59 -8.52
C PHE A 162 16.12 -6.90 -7.16
N ASN A 163 17.22 -6.15 -6.98
CA ASN A 163 17.50 -5.41 -5.75
C ASN A 163 16.41 -4.38 -5.44
N SER A 164 15.90 -3.69 -6.46
CA SER A 164 14.79 -2.75 -6.32
C SER A 164 13.54 -3.46 -5.81
N LEU A 165 13.10 -4.57 -6.43
CA LEU A 165 11.91 -5.29 -5.99
C LEU A 165 12.08 -5.96 -4.62
N MET A 166 13.27 -6.45 -4.29
CA MET A 166 13.61 -6.92 -2.93
C MET A 166 13.51 -5.79 -1.90
N PHE A 167 13.92 -4.57 -2.27
CA PHE A 167 13.76 -3.40 -1.41
C PHE A 167 12.28 -3.02 -1.20
N HIS A 168 11.41 -3.25 -2.19
CA HIS A 168 9.96 -3.06 -2.07
C HIS A 168 9.27 -4.18 -1.28
N THR A 169 9.99 -5.23 -0.90
CA THR A 169 9.43 -6.40 -0.21
C THR A 169 9.88 -6.42 1.25
N VAL A 170 8.98 -6.81 2.15
CA VAL A 170 9.24 -7.02 3.57
C VAL A 170 8.88 -8.45 3.92
N ASP A 171 9.71 -9.08 4.75
CA ASP A 171 9.37 -10.37 5.36
C ASP A 171 8.37 -10.16 6.50
N GLY A 172 7.28 -10.91 6.47
CA GLY A 172 6.09 -10.75 7.29
C GLY A 172 4.91 -10.06 6.59
N ARG A 173 3.71 -10.27 7.13
CA ARG A 173 2.47 -9.63 6.67
C ARG A 173 2.21 -8.34 7.44
N LEU A 174 2.26 -7.21 6.75
CA LEU A 174 2.08 -5.88 7.31
C LEU A 174 0.85 -5.23 6.66
N LEU A 175 -0.25 -5.12 7.41
CA LEU A 175 -1.46 -4.43 6.97
C LEU A 175 -1.39 -2.94 7.35
N THR A 176 -2.20 -2.08 6.70
CA THR A 176 -2.20 -0.63 7.00
C THR A 176 -2.55 -0.30 8.45
N LYS A 177 -3.25 -1.20 9.16
CA LYS A 177 -3.52 -1.09 10.61
C LYS A 177 -2.29 -1.27 11.48
N ASP A 178 -1.30 -1.98 10.99
CA ASP A 178 -0.05 -2.28 11.69
C ASP A 178 1.04 -1.25 11.34
N MET A 179 0.88 -0.54 10.22
CA MET A 179 1.70 0.58 9.77
C MET A 179 1.48 1.84 10.62
N LYS A 180 2.14 1.92 11.78
CA LYS A 180 2.12 3.12 12.63
C LYS A 180 3.00 4.23 12.04
N ASN A 181 2.72 5.47 12.44
CA ASN A 181 3.54 6.60 12.02
C ASN A 181 4.97 6.49 12.59
N GLY A 182 5.98 6.71 11.73
CA GLY A 182 7.40 6.57 12.10
C GLY A 182 7.88 5.12 12.24
N LEU A 183 7.11 4.15 11.76
CA LEU A 183 7.53 2.75 11.79
C LEU A 183 8.69 2.53 10.81
N VAL A 184 9.73 1.84 11.26
CA VAL A 184 10.86 1.44 10.42
C VAL A 184 10.91 -0.08 10.37
N VAL A 185 10.93 -0.65 9.17
CA VAL A 185 10.98 -2.10 8.95
C VAL A 185 12.16 -2.45 8.03
N PRO A 186 12.84 -3.59 8.26
CA PRO A 186 13.83 -4.08 7.30
C PRO A 186 13.13 -4.51 6.01
N SER A 187 13.72 -4.17 4.86
CA SER A 187 13.32 -4.78 3.58
C SER A 187 13.98 -6.14 3.40
N MET A 188 13.55 -6.91 2.40
CA MET A 188 14.24 -8.14 2.01
C MET A 188 15.58 -7.89 1.31
N LEU A 189 15.83 -6.66 0.83
CA LEU A 189 17.19 -6.25 0.47
C LEU A 189 18.00 -6.00 1.75
N GLU A 190 19.10 -6.73 1.91
CA GLU A 190 19.95 -6.68 3.12
C GLU A 190 20.43 -5.27 3.45
N ASN A 191 20.48 -4.94 4.75
CA ASN A 191 20.92 -3.64 5.28
C ASN A 191 20.10 -2.42 4.86
N HIS A 192 18.99 -2.61 4.14
CA HIS A 192 18.10 -1.53 3.72
C HIS A 192 16.80 -1.55 4.54
N LYS A 193 16.26 -0.37 4.80
CA LYS A 193 15.07 -0.17 5.64
C LYS A 193 14.01 0.64 4.90
N LEU A 194 12.75 0.33 5.18
CA LEU A 194 11.60 1.09 4.75
C LEU A 194 11.05 1.92 5.90
N TYR A 195 10.79 3.19 5.62
CA TYR A 195 10.31 4.21 6.54
C TYR A 195 8.83 4.47 6.26
N ILE A 196 7.98 4.11 7.21
CA ILE A 196 6.53 4.11 7.06
C ILE A 196 5.93 5.24 7.89
N ASN A 197 5.08 6.05 7.27
CA ASN A 197 4.32 7.11 7.94
C ASN A 197 2.83 6.94 7.73
N HIS A 198 2.04 7.24 8.75
CA HIS A 198 0.59 7.09 8.74
C HIS A 198 -0.04 8.37 9.29
N TYR A 199 -0.64 9.13 8.38
CA TYR A 199 -1.20 10.43 8.69
C TYR A 199 -2.65 10.31 9.15
N SER A 200 -3.10 11.27 9.95
CA SER A 200 -4.48 11.32 10.47
C SER A 200 -5.55 11.48 9.37
N ASN A 201 -5.15 12.01 8.21
CA ASN A 201 -5.97 12.07 7.00
C ASN A 201 -6.02 10.72 6.24
N GLY A 202 -5.57 9.63 6.88
CA GLY A 202 -5.55 8.24 6.41
C GLY A 202 -4.64 7.95 5.22
N VAL A 203 -3.80 8.92 4.82
CA VAL A 203 -2.69 8.67 3.90
C VAL A 203 -1.65 7.83 4.62
N VAL A 204 -1.17 6.79 3.95
CA VAL A 204 -0.04 5.97 4.38
C VAL A 204 1.06 6.06 3.33
N THR A 205 2.30 6.26 3.77
CA THR A 205 3.46 6.35 2.89
C THR A 205 4.59 5.42 3.32
N VAL A 206 5.37 4.97 2.35
CA VAL A 206 6.59 4.16 2.49
C VAL A 206 7.70 4.87 1.73
N ASN A 207 8.72 5.36 2.42
CA ASN A 207 9.74 6.29 1.90
C ASN A 207 9.12 7.39 1.01
N CYS A 208 8.04 8.01 1.50
CA CYS A 208 7.27 9.03 0.79
C CYS A 208 6.51 8.57 -0.47
N ALA A 209 6.60 7.31 -0.89
CA ALA A 209 5.68 6.72 -1.87
C ALA A 209 4.35 6.41 -1.17
N ARG A 210 3.24 6.90 -1.71
CA ARG A 210 1.92 6.77 -1.07
C ARG A 210 1.24 5.50 -1.52
N ILE A 211 0.62 4.79 -0.57
CA ILE A 211 -0.25 3.65 -0.86
C ILE A 211 -1.55 4.17 -1.51
N ILE A 212 -1.79 3.76 -2.75
CA ILE A 212 -3.03 4.04 -3.50
C ILE A 212 -4.08 3.00 -3.10
N HIS A 213 -3.75 1.71 -3.24
CA HIS A 213 -4.62 0.58 -2.89
C HIS A 213 -3.88 -0.33 -1.93
N GLY A 214 -4.32 -0.36 -0.67
CA GLY A 214 -3.70 -1.18 0.38
C GLY A 214 -4.52 -2.42 0.70
N ASN A 215 -3.90 -3.32 1.47
CA ASN A 215 -4.51 -4.50 2.08
C ASN A 215 -5.06 -5.52 1.07
N GLN A 216 -4.39 -5.71 -0.07
CA GLN A 216 -4.76 -6.76 -1.03
C GLN A 216 -4.16 -8.07 -0.56
N VAL A 217 -5.01 -8.92 0.03
CA VAL A 217 -4.56 -10.15 0.70
C VAL A 217 -4.17 -11.19 -0.34
N ALA A 218 -3.00 -11.81 -0.12
CA ALA A 218 -2.48 -12.93 -0.88
C ALA A 218 -2.43 -14.19 0.00
N THR A 219 -2.28 -15.37 -0.59
CA THR A 219 -2.16 -16.65 0.13
C THR A 219 -0.91 -16.68 1.02
N ASN A 220 0.20 -16.14 0.52
CA ASN A 220 1.50 -16.05 1.19
C ASN A 220 1.87 -14.59 1.54
N GLY A 221 0.90 -13.70 1.76
CA GLY A 221 1.23 -12.31 2.09
C GLY A 221 0.16 -11.25 1.90
N VAL A 222 0.60 -10.04 1.57
CA VAL A 222 -0.23 -8.89 1.23
C VAL A 222 0.48 -7.98 0.20
N VAL A 223 -0.27 -7.44 -0.73
CA VAL A 223 0.18 -6.44 -1.70
C VAL A 223 -0.42 -5.07 -1.37
N HIS A 224 0.42 -4.03 -1.44
CA HIS A 224 -0.01 -2.64 -1.38
C HIS A 224 0.50 -1.92 -2.63
N VAL A 225 -0.41 -1.36 -3.42
CA VAL A 225 -0.05 -0.58 -4.62
C VAL A 225 0.39 0.82 -4.21
N VAL A 226 1.60 1.23 -4.61
CA VAL A 226 2.17 2.55 -4.33
C VAL A 226 2.25 3.44 -5.58
N ASP A 227 2.24 4.76 -5.40
CA ASP A 227 2.19 5.73 -6.50
C ASP A 227 3.54 6.11 -7.11
N ARG A 228 4.64 5.58 -6.58
CA ARG A 228 6.02 5.83 -7.02
C ARG A 228 6.87 4.58 -6.76
N VAL A 229 7.92 4.40 -7.56
CA VAL A 229 8.99 3.46 -7.25
C VAL A 229 9.75 4.00 -6.04
N ILE A 230 9.91 3.18 -5.01
CA ILE A 230 10.49 3.53 -3.71
C ILE A 230 12.02 3.66 -3.89
N PRO A 231 12.60 4.85 -3.69
CA PRO A 231 14.04 5.02 -3.78
C PRO A 231 14.75 4.46 -2.54
N LYS A 232 15.92 3.85 -2.74
CA LYS A 232 16.83 3.46 -1.66
C LYS A 232 17.31 4.72 -0.94
N VAL A 233 17.32 4.68 0.40
CA VAL A 233 17.84 5.78 1.23
C VAL A 233 19.25 5.40 1.67
N THR A 234 20.25 6.09 1.13
CA THR A 234 21.67 5.86 1.45
C THR A 234 22.29 7.00 2.25
N ASP A 235 21.81 8.22 2.03
CA ASP A 235 22.42 9.45 2.53
C ASP A 235 21.55 10.10 3.62
N THR A 236 22.21 10.73 4.59
CA THR A 236 21.52 11.62 5.54
C THR A 236 21.25 12.98 4.90
N ILE A 237 20.44 13.80 5.57
CA ILE A 237 20.22 15.20 5.15
C ILE A 237 21.56 15.94 5.04
N LYS A 238 22.48 15.71 5.98
CA LYS A 238 23.80 16.33 5.97
C LYS A 238 24.61 15.90 4.74
N ASP A 239 24.70 14.60 4.48
CA ASP A 239 25.45 14.08 3.33
C ASP A 239 24.89 14.60 2.00
N PHE A 240 23.56 14.72 1.90
CA PHE A 240 22.91 15.28 0.72
C PHE A 240 23.25 16.76 0.51
N LEU A 241 23.26 17.57 1.57
CA LEU A 241 23.63 18.98 1.50
C LEU A 241 25.10 19.17 1.10
N GLU A 242 26.00 18.31 1.58
CA GLU A 242 27.43 18.38 1.26
C GLU A 242 27.75 17.92 -0.18
N LYS A 243 26.99 16.97 -0.73
CA LYS A 243 27.19 16.46 -2.10
C LYS A 243 26.59 17.34 -3.19
N SER A 244 25.56 18.13 -2.85
CA SER A 244 24.80 18.89 -3.83
C SER A 244 25.39 20.28 -4.01
N GLU A 245 25.93 20.55 -5.19
CA GLU A 245 26.58 21.83 -5.49
C GLU A 245 25.63 23.04 -5.34
N GLU A 246 24.33 22.81 -5.52
CA GLU A 246 23.28 23.81 -5.34
C GLU A 246 23.19 24.34 -3.89
N PHE A 247 23.60 23.54 -2.89
CA PHE A 247 23.44 23.86 -1.48
C PHE A 247 24.73 24.29 -0.78
N PHE A 248 25.83 24.52 -1.52
CA PHE A 248 27.10 24.95 -0.92
C PHE A 248 26.99 26.25 -0.11
N SER A 249 26.12 27.18 -0.52
CA SER A 249 25.88 28.43 0.23
C SER A 249 25.22 28.19 1.59
N PHE A 250 24.52 27.06 1.76
CA PHE A 250 23.83 26.68 2.99
C PHE A 250 24.74 25.92 3.97
N THR A 251 25.82 25.29 3.48
CA THR A 251 26.76 24.48 4.28
C THR A 251 27.98 25.24 4.76
N CYS A 252 28.25 26.44 4.25
CA CYS A 252 29.35 27.29 4.70
C CYS A 252 29.02 27.97 6.04
N THR A 253 29.45 27.35 7.14
CA THR A 253 29.66 27.99 8.46
C THR A 253 31.00 27.57 9.02
#